data_AF-A0A1Q5TEX1-F1
#
_entry.id   AF-A0A1Q5TEX1-F1
#
_cell.length_a   1.000
_cell.length_b   1.000
_cell.length_c   1.000
_cell.angle_alpha   90.00
_cell.angle_beta   90.00
_cell.angle_gamma   90.00
#
_symmetry.space_group_name_H-M   'P 1'
#
loop_
_entity.id
_entity.type
_entity.pdbx_description
1 polymer ?
#
loop_
_entity_poly.entity_id
_entity_poly.type
_entity_poly.pdbx_seq_one_letter_code
_entity_poly.pdbx_strand_id
1 'polypeptide(L)'
;MANYTMSNLLGLGRFKRKAAHKQNKDPQYNFSHLSARADDDSGHYTTEPAQELATDLITEQDNQPAPIKKHSRGHNVAVSEEAQNSPVLAVKLLRETDLSSKKIRAKLQDEPEALSKFTSKYMEEHDPSWEFLDDEEKAFKAMTFAVNNGDANGYNQAKHHAVNALKKMKEPMTEAEIQAMIEKTRQAMNESDPNTPDNITARKKADKEYQDVVTKAGEKLKATYAKTGITQPNYNNR
;
A
#
# COMPACT_ATOMS: atom_id res chain seq x y z
N MET A 1 -3.49 15.35 -46.16
CA MET A 1 -4.03 15.78 -44.86
C MET A 1 -3.48 14.83 -43.81
N ALA A 2 -2.73 15.34 -42.84
CA ALA A 2 -1.99 14.52 -41.88
C ALA A 2 -2.91 14.11 -40.71
N ASN A 3 -2.98 12.81 -40.41
CA ASN A 3 -3.70 12.28 -39.26
C ASN A 3 -2.82 12.40 -38.02
N TYR A 4 -3.23 13.23 -37.08
CA TYR A 4 -2.57 13.35 -35.77
C TYR A 4 -3.36 12.53 -34.74
N THR A 5 -2.73 11.46 -34.23
CA THR A 5 -3.20 10.70 -33.08
C THR A 5 -2.70 11.38 -31.79
N MET A 6 -3.59 11.57 -30.82
CA MET A 6 -3.34 12.22 -29.50
C MET A 6 -2.37 11.48 -28.57
N SER A 7 -1.52 10.58 -29.09
CA SER A 7 -0.56 9.79 -28.29
C SER A 7 0.82 10.44 -28.14
N ASN A 8 1.05 11.62 -28.74
CA ASN A 8 2.38 12.23 -28.82
C ASN A 8 2.56 13.51 -27.98
N LEU A 9 1.61 13.88 -27.11
CA LEU A 9 1.70 15.13 -26.34
C LEU A 9 2.18 14.99 -24.88
N LEU A 10 2.48 13.77 -24.41
CA LEU A 10 3.02 13.52 -23.07
C LEU A 10 4.26 12.64 -23.20
N GLY A 11 5.43 13.27 -23.22
CA GLY A 11 6.73 12.64 -23.46
C GLY A 11 7.11 11.57 -22.44
N LEU A 12 6.65 10.33 -22.65
CA LEU A 12 7.21 9.14 -22.02
C LEU A 12 8.00 8.33 -23.06
N GLY A 13 9.26 8.72 -23.23
CA GLY A 13 10.25 7.92 -23.92
C GLY A 13 10.41 6.55 -23.26
N ARG A 14 10.13 5.48 -24.01
CA ARG A 14 10.30 4.09 -23.59
C ARG A 14 11.79 3.75 -23.46
N PHE A 15 12.30 3.66 -22.24
CA PHE A 15 13.58 2.99 -22.00
C PHE A 15 13.40 1.47 -22.04
N LYS A 16 13.71 0.86 -23.18
CA LYS A 16 14.02 -0.58 -23.27
C LYS A 16 15.43 -0.80 -22.75
N ARG A 17 15.60 -1.49 -21.61
CA ARG A 17 16.87 -2.14 -21.26
C ARG A 17 16.71 -3.65 -21.38
N LYS A 18 17.45 -4.24 -22.33
CA LYS A 18 17.72 -5.68 -22.41
C LYS A 18 18.63 -6.06 -21.23
N ALA A 19 18.20 -7.00 -20.39
CA ALA A 19 19.09 -7.68 -19.47
C ALA A 19 19.68 -8.91 -20.18
N ALA A 20 20.99 -8.87 -20.44
CA ALA A 20 21.74 -9.98 -20.99
C ALA A 20 22.07 -10.98 -19.86
N HIS A 21 21.78 -12.24 -20.13
CA HIS A 21 22.10 -13.39 -19.30
C HIS A 21 23.61 -13.67 -19.40
N LYS A 22 24.32 -13.68 -18.27
CA LYS A 22 25.68 -14.24 -18.18
C LYS A 22 25.69 -15.28 -17.06
N GLN A 23 25.79 -16.54 -17.49
CA GLN A 23 26.04 -17.68 -16.63
C GLN A 23 27.47 -17.59 -16.05
N ASN A 24 27.62 -17.92 -14.77
CA ASN A 24 28.90 -18.33 -14.22
C ASN A 24 28.68 -19.56 -13.32
N LYS A 25 29.56 -20.54 -13.48
CA LYS A 25 29.48 -21.92 -12.98
C LYS A 25 30.05 -22.06 -11.56
N ASP A 26 29.33 -22.88 -10.77
CA ASP A 26 29.75 -23.82 -9.71
C ASP A 26 30.38 -23.31 -8.37
N PRO A 27 30.33 -24.11 -7.26
CA PRO A 27 29.75 -25.45 -7.08
C PRO A 27 28.73 -25.60 -5.93
N GLN A 28 28.08 -26.76 -5.98
CA GLN A 28 27.07 -27.36 -5.11
C GLN A 28 27.41 -27.42 -3.61
N TYR A 29 26.43 -27.12 -2.76
CA TYR A 29 26.26 -27.73 -1.44
C TYR A 29 24.79 -28.11 -1.25
N ASN A 30 24.49 -29.39 -1.43
CA ASN A 30 23.17 -30.00 -1.25
C ASN A 30 23.05 -30.53 0.19
N PHE A 31 22.09 -30.04 0.98
CA PHE A 31 21.79 -30.51 2.35
C PHE A 31 20.82 -31.70 2.38
N SER A 32 20.94 -32.62 1.43
CA SER A 32 19.97 -33.72 1.22
C SER A 32 20.08 -34.88 2.22
N HIS A 33 20.92 -34.77 3.26
CA HIS A 33 21.25 -35.88 4.17
C HIS A 33 20.61 -35.77 5.55
N LEU A 34 19.80 -34.74 5.83
CA LEU A 34 19.21 -34.51 7.16
C LEU A 34 17.79 -35.05 7.35
N SER A 35 17.34 -36.01 6.52
CA SER A 35 16.12 -36.78 6.79
C SER A 35 16.48 -38.22 7.15
N ALA A 36 17.00 -38.39 8.37
CA ALA A 36 17.13 -39.69 8.99
C ALA A 36 15.73 -40.15 9.45
N ARG A 37 15.32 -41.24 8.83
CA ARG A 37 14.11 -42.03 9.08
C ARG A 37 14.28 -42.79 10.40
N ALA A 38 13.28 -42.75 11.26
CA ALA A 38 13.10 -43.70 12.35
C ALA A 38 11.69 -44.27 12.21
N ASP A 39 11.62 -45.44 11.58
CA ASP A 39 10.50 -46.38 11.71
C ASP A 39 10.96 -47.43 12.74
N ASP A 40 10.19 -47.64 13.81
CA ASP A 40 10.08 -48.96 14.46
C ASP A 40 8.69 -49.11 15.11
N ASP A 41 8.30 -50.36 15.21
CA ASP A 41 6.99 -50.99 15.11
C ASP A 41 6.34 -51.29 16.48
N SER A 42 5.05 -51.62 16.39
CA SER A 42 4.29 -52.58 17.20
C SER A 42 3.52 -52.12 18.46
N GLY A 43 2.26 -52.56 18.53
CA GLY A 43 1.63 -52.96 19.81
C GLY A 43 0.26 -52.37 20.14
N HIS A 44 -0.79 -53.12 19.80
CA HIS A 44 -2.19 -52.93 20.17
C HIS A 44 -2.48 -53.37 21.64
N TYR A 45 -3.25 -52.59 22.42
CA TYR A 45 -4.42 -53.03 23.22
C TYR A 45 -5.19 -51.83 23.82
N THR A 46 -6.45 -52.08 24.13
CA THR A 46 -7.59 -51.17 24.30
C THR A 46 -7.84 -50.65 25.73
N THR A 47 -8.74 -49.65 25.82
CA THR A 47 -9.76 -49.36 26.86
C THR A 47 -9.55 -48.07 27.70
N GLU A 48 -10.50 -47.13 27.57
CA GLU A 48 -10.73 -45.90 28.35
C GLU A 48 -11.15 -46.16 29.83
N PRO A 49 -11.53 -45.15 30.66
CA PRO A 49 -11.09 -43.74 30.84
C PRO A 49 -10.72 -43.44 32.31
N ALA A 50 -9.99 -42.35 32.60
CA ALA A 50 -9.97 -41.77 33.95
C ALA A 50 -9.72 -40.25 33.91
N GLN A 51 -10.70 -39.51 34.44
CA GLN A 51 -10.64 -38.09 34.76
C GLN A 51 -9.77 -37.87 36.00
N GLU A 52 -8.74 -37.02 35.94
CA GLU A 52 -8.25 -36.22 37.08
C GLU A 52 -7.68 -34.91 36.51
N LEU A 53 -8.41 -33.80 36.66
CA LEU A 53 -8.35 -32.82 37.75
C LEU A 53 -7.30 -31.73 37.49
N ALA A 54 -7.80 -30.51 37.38
CA ALA A 54 -7.09 -29.29 37.10
C ALA A 54 -5.97 -29.01 38.10
N THR A 55 -4.77 -28.72 37.59
CA THR A 55 -3.80 -27.84 38.24
C THR A 55 -3.03 -27.07 37.17
N ASP A 56 -3.22 -25.75 37.19
CA ASP A 56 -2.24 -24.71 36.89
C ASP A 56 -1.23 -24.98 35.77
N LEU A 57 -1.67 -24.69 34.56
CA LEU A 57 -0.79 -24.12 33.55
C LEU A 57 -1.43 -22.81 33.08
N ILE A 58 -1.09 -21.73 33.79
CA ILE A 58 -0.98 -20.42 33.16
C ILE A 58 0.15 -20.58 32.13
N THR A 59 -0.19 -21.14 30.97
CA THR A 59 0.64 -21.01 29.79
C THR A 59 0.66 -19.52 29.48
N GLU A 60 1.84 -18.94 29.61
CA GLU A 60 2.25 -17.69 28.98
C GLU A 60 1.94 -17.82 27.49
N GLN A 61 0.68 -17.54 27.12
CA GLN A 61 0.20 -17.66 25.77
C GLN A 61 0.64 -16.41 25.02
N ASP A 62 1.74 -16.62 24.31
CA ASP A 62 2.00 -16.02 23.01
C ASP A 62 2.00 -14.48 23.01
N ASN A 63 3.20 -13.96 23.22
CA ASN A 63 3.64 -12.65 22.73
C ASN A 63 3.74 -12.66 21.17
N GLN A 64 2.74 -13.23 20.50
CA GLN A 64 2.56 -13.08 19.06
C GLN A 64 2.09 -11.64 18.84
N PRO A 65 2.73 -10.86 17.96
CA PRO A 65 2.22 -9.55 17.62
C PRO A 65 0.78 -9.72 17.15
N ALA A 66 -0.16 -9.04 17.83
CA ALA A 66 -1.57 -9.08 17.48
C ALA A 66 -1.72 -8.89 15.96
N PRO A 67 -2.52 -9.73 15.27
CA PRO A 67 -2.62 -9.67 13.82
C PRO A 67 -2.94 -8.24 13.41
N ILE A 68 -2.10 -7.65 12.55
CA ILE A 68 -2.28 -6.29 12.04
C ILE A 68 -3.74 -6.18 11.60
N LYS A 69 -4.50 -5.30 12.25
CA LYS A 69 -5.93 -5.16 12.03
C LYS A 69 -6.16 -4.68 10.60
N LYS A 70 -6.38 -5.60 9.67
CA LYS A 70 -6.66 -5.26 8.28
C LYS A 70 -8.05 -4.67 8.20
N HIS A 71 -8.18 -3.57 7.47
CA HIS A 71 -9.47 -2.96 7.19
C HIS A 71 -10.42 -3.90 6.46
N SER A 72 -11.72 -3.79 6.72
CA SER A 72 -12.72 -4.59 6.02
C SER A 72 -12.76 -4.29 4.51
N ARG A 73 -13.40 -5.19 3.77
CA ARG A 73 -13.72 -5.01 2.35
C ARG A 73 -14.42 -3.67 2.08
N GLY A 74 -15.38 -3.31 2.94
CA GLY A 74 -16.15 -2.06 2.82
C GLY A 74 -15.27 -0.83 2.99
N HIS A 75 -14.42 -0.79 4.02
CA HIS A 75 -13.48 0.31 4.23
C HIS A 75 -12.55 0.48 3.03
N ASN A 76 -11.90 -0.60 2.57
CA ASN A 76 -10.93 -0.55 1.47
C ASN A 76 -11.51 -0.01 0.16
N VAL A 77 -12.80 -0.28 -0.11
CA VAL A 77 -13.49 0.30 -1.27
C VAL A 77 -13.90 1.74 -0.96
N ALA A 78 -14.45 2.03 0.23
CA ALA A 78 -14.94 3.36 0.59
C ALA A 78 -13.87 4.46 0.64
N VAL A 79 -12.61 4.12 0.91
CA VAL A 79 -11.49 5.08 0.89
C VAL A 79 -10.87 5.28 -0.49
N SER A 80 -11.22 4.42 -1.45
CA SER A 80 -10.66 4.45 -2.80
C SER A 80 -11.19 5.62 -3.63
N GLU A 81 -10.36 6.17 -4.52
CA GLU A 81 -10.76 7.26 -5.42
C GLU A 81 -11.81 6.78 -6.42
N GLU A 82 -11.70 5.53 -6.87
CA GLU A 82 -12.62 4.93 -7.83
C GLU A 82 -14.06 4.89 -7.29
N ALA A 83 -14.22 4.55 -6.01
CA ALA A 83 -15.53 4.56 -5.35
C ALA A 83 -16.08 5.97 -5.10
N GLN A 84 -15.23 7.00 -5.07
CA GLN A 84 -15.69 8.39 -4.97
C GLN A 84 -16.21 8.90 -6.31
N ASN A 85 -15.61 8.44 -7.41
CA ASN A 85 -16.05 8.78 -8.76
C ASN A 85 -17.38 8.10 -9.13
N SER A 86 -17.54 6.84 -8.74
CA SER A 86 -18.74 6.04 -9.06
C SER A 86 -19.38 5.43 -7.80
N PRO A 87 -19.98 6.26 -6.92
CA PRO A 87 -20.42 5.83 -5.60
C PRO A 87 -21.60 4.86 -5.64
N VAL A 88 -22.54 5.05 -6.57
CA VAL A 88 -23.72 4.18 -6.71
C VAL A 88 -23.30 2.77 -7.16
N LEU A 89 -22.39 2.69 -8.13
CA LEU A 89 -21.81 1.42 -8.57
C LEU A 89 -21.01 0.76 -7.44
N ALA A 90 -20.22 1.51 -6.68
CA ALA A 90 -19.46 0.96 -5.56
C ALA A 90 -20.35 0.33 -4.50
N VAL A 91 -21.44 1.01 -4.10
CA VAL A 91 -22.41 0.47 -3.15
C VAL A 91 -23.13 -0.75 -3.72
N LYS A 92 -23.48 -0.73 -5.01
CA LYS A 92 -24.11 -1.86 -5.71
C LYS A 92 -23.19 -3.09 -5.68
N LEU A 93 -21.94 -2.95 -6.12
CA LEU A 93 -20.96 -4.04 -6.11
C LEU A 93 -20.68 -4.56 -4.70
N LEU A 94 -20.63 -3.69 -3.69
CA LEU A 94 -20.45 -4.09 -2.30
C LEU A 94 -21.63 -4.92 -1.75
N ARG A 95 -22.85 -4.67 -2.22
CA ARG A 95 -24.07 -5.36 -1.75
C ARG A 95 -24.39 -6.61 -2.55
N GLU A 96 -24.20 -6.57 -3.86
CA GLU A 96 -24.66 -7.60 -4.79
C GLU A 96 -23.57 -8.62 -5.12
N THR A 97 -22.30 -8.34 -4.78
CA THR A 97 -21.18 -9.23 -5.12
C THR A 97 -20.28 -9.52 -3.93
N ASP A 98 -19.75 -10.74 -3.89
CA ASP A 98 -18.71 -11.20 -2.96
C ASP A 98 -17.29 -10.95 -3.50
N LEU A 99 -17.15 -10.04 -4.47
CA LEU A 99 -15.85 -9.70 -5.05
C LEU A 99 -14.92 -9.08 -4.01
N SER A 100 -13.64 -9.41 -4.10
CA SER A 100 -12.62 -8.76 -3.25
C SER A 100 -12.52 -7.27 -3.56
N SER A 101 -12.10 -6.47 -2.57
CA SER A 101 -11.95 -5.01 -2.72
C SER A 101 -11.11 -4.62 -3.95
N LYS A 102 -10.05 -5.39 -4.27
CA LYS A 102 -9.24 -5.20 -5.48
C LYS A 102 -10.04 -5.38 -6.78
N LYS A 103 -10.89 -6.40 -6.86
CA LYS A 103 -11.71 -6.66 -8.05
C LYS A 103 -12.82 -5.61 -8.20
N ILE A 104 -13.40 -5.17 -7.08
CA ILE A 104 -14.39 -4.09 -7.07
C ILE A 104 -13.76 -2.80 -7.59
N ARG A 105 -12.58 -2.44 -7.10
CA ARG A 105 -11.86 -1.25 -7.57
C ARG A 105 -11.53 -1.30 -9.06
N ALA A 106 -11.11 -2.45 -9.59
CA ALA A 106 -10.88 -2.61 -11.02
C ALA A 106 -12.16 -2.37 -11.84
N LYS A 107 -13.29 -2.96 -11.43
CA LYS A 107 -14.58 -2.71 -12.08
C LYS A 107 -14.99 -1.24 -12.02
N LEU A 108 -14.74 -0.55 -10.90
CA LEU A 108 -15.04 0.88 -10.77
C LEU A 108 -14.17 1.78 -11.67
N GLN A 109 -13.04 1.28 -12.20
CA GLN A 109 -12.22 2.02 -13.17
C GLN A 109 -12.74 1.83 -14.60
N ASP A 110 -13.23 0.63 -14.91
CA ASP A 110 -13.59 0.23 -16.27
C ASP A 110 -15.08 0.43 -16.59
N GLU A 111 -15.96 0.34 -15.59
CA GLU A 111 -17.42 0.41 -15.77
C GLU A 111 -17.96 1.84 -15.54
N PRO A 112 -18.96 2.27 -16.34
CA PRO A 112 -19.61 3.57 -16.14
C PRO A 112 -20.39 3.62 -14.83
N GLU A 113 -20.77 4.83 -14.42
CA GLU A 113 -21.55 5.01 -13.20
C GLU A 113 -22.92 4.32 -13.29
N ALA A 114 -23.14 3.35 -12.41
CA ALA A 114 -24.45 2.71 -12.30
C ALA A 114 -25.52 3.70 -11.83
N LEU A 115 -26.69 3.61 -12.45
CA LEU A 115 -27.86 4.36 -12.05
C LEU A 115 -28.64 3.66 -10.94
N SER A 116 -29.32 4.45 -10.12
CA SER A 116 -30.30 3.90 -9.18
C SER A 116 -31.50 3.36 -9.95
N LYS A 117 -32.19 2.35 -9.39
CA LYS A 117 -33.43 1.82 -9.98
C LYS A 117 -34.49 2.91 -10.21
N PHE A 118 -34.57 3.87 -9.29
CA PHE A 118 -35.47 5.02 -9.41
C PHE A 118 -35.11 5.88 -10.62
N THR A 119 -33.82 6.25 -10.74
CA THR A 119 -33.33 7.09 -11.84
C THR A 119 -33.51 6.41 -13.19
N SER A 120 -33.15 5.13 -13.30
CA SER A 120 -33.35 4.36 -14.54
C SER A 120 -34.83 4.35 -14.94
N LYS A 121 -35.73 4.01 -14.01
CA LYS A 121 -37.18 3.97 -14.29
C LYS A 121 -37.75 5.33 -14.68
N TYR A 122 -37.34 6.40 -13.99
CA TYR A 122 -37.79 7.75 -14.32
C TYR A 122 -37.41 8.13 -15.75
N MET A 123 -36.15 7.87 -16.13
CA MET A 123 -35.67 8.19 -17.47
C MET A 123 -36.33 7.31 -18.54
N GLU A 124 -36.54 6.02 -18.26
CA GLU A 124 -37.29 5.11 -19.16
C GLU A 124 -38.70 5.61 -19.47
N GLU A 125 -39.40 6.18 -18.47
CA GLU A 125 -40.77 6.66 -18.62
C GLU A 125 -40.86 8.03 -19.31
N HIS A 126 -39.82 8.86 -19.20
CA HIS A 126 -39.88 10.29 -19.57
C HIS A 126 -39.01 10.65 -20.78
N ASP A 127 -38.13 9.75 -21.22
CA ASP A 127 -37.26 9.95 -22.36
C ASP A 127 -37.37 8.78 -23.36
N PRO A 128 -38.09 8.96 -24.47
CA PRO A 128 -38.26 7.92 -25.49
C PRO A 128 -36.96 7.45 -26.14
N SER A 129 -35.89 8.24 -26.07
CA SER A 129 -34.59 7.84 -26.63
C SER A 129 -33.77 6.98 -25.68
N TRP A 130 -34.24 6.77 -24.44
CA TRP A 130 -33.50 6.08 -23.38
C TRP A 130 -33.12 4.63 -23.74
N GLU A 131 -33.97 3.92 -24.47
CA GLU A 131 -33.71 2.50 -24.81
C GLU A 131 -32.49 2.32 -25.72
N PHE A 132 -32.16 3.33 -26.54
CA PHE A 132 -31.09 3.27 -27.53
C PHE A 132 -29.72 3.66 -26.98
N LEU A 133 -29.68 4.18 -25.76
CA LEU A 133 -28.45 4.65 -25.12
C LEU A 133 -27.71 3.49 -24.45
N ASP A 134 -26.39 3.53 -24.51
CA ASP A 134 -25.54 2.66 -23.71
C ASP A 134 -25.49 3.11 -22.23
N ASP A 135 -24.82 2.33 -21.37
CA ASP A 135 -24.79 2.62 -19.93
C ASP A 135 -24.05 3.93 -19.59
N GLU A 136 -23.05 4.33 -20.38
CA GLU A 136 -22.30 5.58 -20.18
C GLU A 136 -23.14 6.79 -20.61
N GLU A 137 -23.77 6.71 -21.77
CA GLU A 137 -24.70 7.71 -22.29
C GLU A 137 -25.92 7.87 -21.36
N LYS A 138 -26.46 6.78 -20.83
CA LYS A 138 -27.53 6.80 -19.82
C LYS A 138 -27.09 7.53 -18.57
N ALA A 139 -25.90 7.22 -18.04
CA ALA A 139 -25.36 7.90 -16.86
C ALA A 139 -25.19 9.41 -17.12
N PHE A 140 -24.58 9.78 -18.24
CA PHE A 140 -24.36 11.17 -18.62
C PHE A 140 -25.68 11.94 -18.82
N LYS A 141 -26.66 11.31 -19.49
CA LYS A 141 -27.96 11.93 -19.75
C LYS A 141 -28.78 12.09 -18.48
N ALA A 142 -28.79 11.09 -17.60
CA ALA A 142 -29.44 11.19 -16.29
C ALA A 142 -28.80 12.31 -15.45
N MET A 143 -27.47 12.40 -15.44
CA MET A 143 -26.76 13.50 -14.77
C MET A 143 -27.16 14.87 -15.34
N THR A 144 -27.15 15.01 -16.66
CA THR A 144 -27.49 16.26 -17.35
C THR A 144 -28.93 16.68 -17.07
N PHE A 145 -29.86 15.72 -17.09
CA PHE A 145 -31.25 15.97 -16.73
C PHE A 145 -31.37 16.47 -15.28
N ALA A 146 -30.67 15.84 -14.34
CA ALA A 146 -30.70 16.22 -12.93
C ALA A 146 -30.24 17.65 -12.68
N VAL A 147 -29.14 18.06 -13.32
CA VAL A 147 -28.62 19.43 -13.23
C VAL A 147 -29.62 20.45 -13.75
N ASN A 148 -30.31 20.13 -14.84
CA ASN A 148 -31.21 21.08 -15.51
C ASN A 148 -32.63 21.11 -14.93
N ASN A 149 -33.06 20.04 -14.24
CA ASN A 149 -34.45 19.84 -13.81
C ASN A 149 -34.57 19.63 -12.29
N GLY A 150 -33.64 20.19 -11.50
CA GLY A 150 -33.72 20.16 -10.04
C GLY A 150 -33.69 18.75 -9.44
N ASP A 151 -32.96 17.82 -10.07
CA ASP A 151 -32.84 16.42 -9.66
C ASP A 151 -34.18 15.66 -9.61
N ALA A 152 -35.13 15.98 -10.49
CA ALA A 152 -36.42 15.28 -10.53
C ALA A 152 -36.29 13.77 -10.82
N ASN A 153 -35.24 13.35 -11.51
CA ASN A 153 -34.91 11.93 -11.75
C ASN A 153 -34.11 11.28 -10.58
N GLY A 154 -33.85 12.02 -9.50
CA GLY A 154 -33.21 11.56 -8.28
C GLY A 154 -31.76 11.08 -8.42
N TYR A 155 -31.08 11.45 -9.50
CA TYR A 155 -29.69 11.06 -9.77
C TYR A 155 -28.73 11.56 -8.66
N ASN A 156 -28.75 12.85 -8.35
CA ASN A 156 -27.88 13.45 -7.33
C ASN A 156 -28.23 12.94 -5.93
N GLN A 157 -29.52 12.81 -5.61
CA GLN A 157 -29.98 12.21 -4.37
C GLN A 157 -29.46 10.78 -4.19
N ALA A 158 -29.53 9.94 -5.23
CA ALA A 158 -28.99 8.59 -5.20
C ALA A 158 -27.47 8.57 -4.98
N LYS A 159 -26.73 9.45 -5.68
CA LYS A 159 -25.28 9.61 -5.48
C LYS A 159 -24.95 10.05 -4.05
N HIS A 160 -25.63 11.05 -3.51
CA HIS A 160 -25.42 11.51 -2.14
C HIS A 160 -25.70 10.40 -1.12
N HIS A 161 -26.78 9.65 -1.30
CA HIS A 161 -27.10 8.52 -0.44
C HIS A 161 -26.01 7.43 -0.52
N ALA A 162 -25.52 7.12 -1.71
CA ALA A 162 -24.43 6.16 -1.91
C ALA A 162 -23.12 6.63 -1.25
N VAL A 163 -22.74 7.89 -1.42
CA VAL A 163 -21.58 8.50 -0.74
C VAL A 163 -21.71 8.39 0.77
N ASN A 164 -22.89 8.70 1.32
CA ASN A 164 -23.14 8.59 2.76
C ASN A 164 -23.07 7.14 3.25
N ALA A 165 -23.53 6.17 2.45
CA ALA A 165 -23.36 4.75 2.77
C ALA A 165 -21.88 4.35 2.80
N LEU A 166 -21.08 4.78 1.83
CA LEU A 166 -19.64 4.53 1.81
C LEU A 166 -18.93 5.16 3.01
N LYS A 167 -19.29 6.40 3.38
CA LYS A 167 -18.74 7.06 4.58
C LYS A 167 -18.99 6.25 5.85
N LYS A 168 -20.17 5.65 6.00
CA LYS A 168 -20.48 4.77 7.15
C LYS A 168 -19.68 3.47 7.17
N MET A 169 -19.14 3.04 6.03
CA MET A 169 -18.27 1.85 5.94
C MET A 169 -16.80 2.18 6.24
N LYS A 170 -16.43 3.46 6.41
CA LYS A 170 -15.06 3.84 6.77
C LYS A 170 -14.79 3.53 8.23
N GLU A 171 -13.95 2.54 8.44
CA GLU A 171 -13.34 2.24 9.75
C GLU A 171 -12.33 3.32 10.18
N PRO A 172 -12.13 3.53 11.49
CA PRO A 172 -11.08 4.39 12.02
C PRO A 172 -9.69 3.82 11.69
N MET A 173 -8.71 4.71 11.51
CA MET A 173 -7.33 4.32 11.22
C MET A 173 -6.76 3.39 12.29
N THR A 174 -5.93 2.46 11.83
CA THR A 174 -5.16 1.58 12.69
C THR A 174 -3.97 2.31 13.29
N GLU A 175 -3.47 1.82 14.42
CA GLU A 175 -2.29 2.38 15.09
C GLU A 175 -1.07 2.45 14.14
N ALA A 176 -0.87 1.43 13.31
CA ALA A 176 0.20 1.39 12.32
C ALA A 176 0.05 2.50 11.26
N GLU A 177 -1.16 2.81 10.82
CA GLU A 177 -1.41 3.89 9.87
C GLU A 177 -1.25 5.27 10.51
N ILE A 178 -1.61 5.41 11.78
CA ILE A 178 -1.37 6.63 12.56
C ILE A 178 0.14 6.85 12.69
N GLN A 179 0.90 5.83 13.06
CA GLN A 179 2.37 5.92 13.14
C GLN A 179 3.00 6.25 11.79
N ALA A 180 2.56 5.61 10.71
CA ALA A 180 3.02 5.92 9.36
C ALA A 180 2.71 7.37 8.95
N MET A 181 1.55 7.90 9.35
CA MET A 181 1.19 9.30 9.13
C MET A 181 2.10 10.25 9.91
N ILE A 182 2.33 9.97 11.19
CA ILE A 182 3.23 10.75 12.04
C ILE A 182 4.64 10.76 11.45
N GLU A 183 5.14 9.59 11.02
CA GLU A 183 6.47 9.47 10.45
C GLU A 183 6.59 10.20 9.10
N LYS A 184 5.60 10.07 8.22
CA LYS A 184 5.54 10.83 6.96
C LYS A 184 5.52 12.34 7.22
N THR A 185 4.78 12.78 8.23
CA THR A 185 4.71 14.19 8.63
C THR A 185 6.07 14.67 9.16
N ARG A 186 6.71 13.88 10.03
CA ARG A 186 8.06 14.14 10.55
C ARG A 186 9.08 14.23 9.41
N GLN A 187 9.03 13.33 8.42
CA GLN A 187 9.89 13.37 7.25
C GLN A 187 9.67 14.64 6.43
N ALA A 188 8.43 15.00 6.12
CA ALA A 188 8.12 16.23 5.40
C ALA A 188 8.60 17.50 6.16
N MET A 189 8.51 17.50 7.49
CA MET A 189 9.07 18.59 8.31
C MET A 189 10.60 18.62 8.23
N ASN A 190 11.26 17.46 8.32
CA ASN A 190 12.71 17.38 8.18
C ASN A 190 13.20 17.77 6.77
N GLU A 191 12.41 17.52 5.72
CA GLU A 191 12.73 17.93 4.35
C GLU A 191 12.57 19.43 4.11
N SER A 192 11.56 20.03 4.75
CA SER A 192 11.23 21.46 4.58
C SER A 192 12.03 22.38 5.50
N ASP A 193 12.39 21.94 6.71
CA ASP A 193 13.18 22.69 7.67
C ASP A 193 14.52 21.99 7.98
N PRO A 194 15.66 22.53 7.51
CA PRO A 194 16.99 22.01 7.84
C PRO A 194 17.35 22.06 9.33
N ASN A 195 16.60 22.84 10.14
CA ASN A 195 16.85 23.05 11.56
C ASN A 195 15.87 22.30 12.47
N THR A 196 15.18 21.26 11.97
CA THR A 196 14.45 20.36 12.87
C THR A 196 15.38 19.69 13.90
N PRO A 197 14.88 19.33 15.09
CA PRO A 197 15.67 18.62 16.09
C PRO A 197 16.35 17.35 15.55
N ASP A 198 15.66 16.60 14.69
CA ASP A 198 16.17 15.40 14.03
C ASP A 198 17.36 15.72 13.11
N ASN A 199 17.25 16.75 12.27
CA ASN A 199 18.33 17.17 11.38
C ASN A 199 19.53 17.71 12.16
N ILE A 200 19.29 18.49 13.22
CA ILE A 200 20.35 19.01 14.09
C ILE A 200 21.10 17.86 14.78
N THR A 201 20.38 16.87 15.32
CA THR A 201 20.99 15.72 15.98
C THR A 201 21.76 14.84 14.99
N ALA A 202 21.23 14.63 13.78
CA ALA A 202 21.93 13.93 12.71
C ALA A 202 23.24 14.62 12.32
N ARG A 203 23.23 15.95 12.15
CA ARG A 203 24.44 16.75 11.86
C ARG A 203 25.47 16.65 12.98
N LYS A 204 25.06 16.82 14.23
CA LYS A 204 25.96 16.68 15.40
C LYS A 204 26.61 15.30 15.48
N LYS A 205 25.85 14.25 15.14
CA LYS A 205 26.36 12.88 15.10
C LYS A 205 27.40 12.71 13.98
N ALA A 206 27.09 13.19 12.77
CA ALA A 206 28.01 13.14 11.63
C ALA A 206 29.30 13.93 11.89
N ASP A 207 29.21 15.11 12.51
CA ASP A 207 30.38 15.91 12.88
C ASP A 207 31.27 15.18 13.90
N LYS A 208 30.66 14.51 14.89
CA LYS A 208 31.39 13.71 15.88
C LYS A 208 32.08 12.51 15.23
N GLU A 209 31.38 11.76 14.38
CA GLU A 209 31.95 10.63 13.65
C GLU A 209 33.11 11.06 12.73
N TYR A 210 33.00 12.21 12.08
CA TYR A 210 34.07 12.78 11.28
C TYR A 210 35.31 13.10 12.13
N GLN A 211 35.12 13.75 13.28
CA GLN A 211 36.23 14.05 14.22
C GLN A 211 36.93 12.77 14.70
N ASP A 212 36.16 11.73 15.03
CA ASP A 212 36.70 10.43 15.43
C ASP A 212 37.51 9.75 14.31
N VAL A 213 37.08 9.90 13.04
CA VAL A 213 37.83 9.38 11.88
C VAL A 213 39.12 10.16 11.65
N VAL A 214 39.08 11.50 11.71
CA VAL A 214 40.25 12.37 11.50
C VAL A 214 41.30 12.14 12.59
N THR A 215 40.88 12.05 13.86
CA THR A 215 41.79 11.76 14.97
C THR A 215 42.47 10.41 14.81
N LYS A 216 41.70 9.35 14.51
CA LYS A 216 42.24 8.01 14.27
C LYS A 216 43.18 7.95 13.06
N ALA A 217 42.88 8.71 12.00
CA ALA A 217 43.77 8.82 10.83
C ALA A 217 45.07 9.56 11.20
N GLY A 218 44.97 10.64 11.97
CA GLY A 218 46.12 11.37 12.50
C GLY A 218 47.01 10.50 13.39
N GLU A 219 46.42 9.69 14.28
CA GLU A 219 47.16 8.73 15.11
C GLU A 219 47.87 7.66 14.28
N LYS A 220 47.18 7.09 13.28
CA LYS A 220 47.78 6.14 12.33
C LYS A 220 48.98 6.76 11.60
N LEU A 221 48.82 7.98 11.11
CA LEU A 221 49.87 8.70 10.41
C LEU A 221 51.04 9.08 11.33
N LYS A 222 50.78 9.46 12.58
CA LYS A 222 51.84 9.64 13.59
C LYS A 222 52.57 8.33 13.87
N ALA A 223 51.85 7.22 14.01
CA ALA A 223 52.42 5.90 14.23
C ALA A 223 53.24 5.40 13.02
N THR A 224 52.83 5.71 11.78
CA THR A 224 53.64 5.37 10.60
C THR A 224 54.92 6.18 10.55
N TYR A 225 54.88 7.49 10.82
CA TYR A 225 56.10 8.32 10.88
C TYR A 225 57.07 7.88 11.97
N ALA A 226 56.56 7.49 13.15
CA ALA A 226 57.38 6.93 14.22
C ALA A 226 58.08 5.62 13.79
N LYS A 227 57.45 4.82 12.93
CA LYS A 227 58.03 3.56 12.42
C LYS A 227 58.98 3.75 11.25
N THR A 228 58.74 4.72 10.37
CA THR A 228 59.53 4.92 9.14
C THR A 228 60.64 5.95 9.29
N GLY A 229 60.64 6.76 10.35
CA GLY A 229 61.65 7.81 10.59
C GLY A 229 61.55 9.01 9.64
N ILE A 230 60.54 9.05 8.78
CA ILE A 230 60.27 10.16 7.86
C ILE A 230 59.45 11.21 8.62
N THR A 231 59.88 12.48 8.62
CA THR A 231 59.13 13.59 9.24
C THR A 231 58.19 14.25 8.22
N GLN A 232 57.09 14.84 8.69
CA GLN A 232 56.22 15.62 7.81
C GLN A 232 57.01 16.81 7.23
N PRO A 233 56.89 17.09 5.92
CA PRO A 233 57.44 18.30 5.34
C PRO A 233 56.81 19.53 6.01
N ASN A 234 57.67 20.37 6.59
CA ASN A 234 57.26 21.61 7.25
C ASN A 234 57.00 22.68 6.19
N TYR A 235 55.73 22.98 5.91
CA TYR A 235 55.33 23.98 4.91
C TYR A 235 55.18 25.40 5.46
N ASN A 236 55.60 25.67 6.70
CA ASN A 236 55.48 27.01 7.34
C ASN A 236 56.64 27.98 7.04
N ASN A 237 57.46 27.74 6.03
CA ASN A 237 58.45 28.72 5.55
C ASN A 237 57.99 29.35 4.24
N ARG A 238 57.16 30.40 4.32
CA ARG A 238 57.05 31.47 3.32
C ARG A 238 56.74 32.79 4.00
#